data_AF-A0A956KUG7-F1
#
_entry.id   AF-A0A956KUG7-F1
#
_cell.length_a   1.000
_cell.length_b   1.000
_cell.length_c   1.000
_cell.angle_alpha   90.00
_cell.angle_beta   90.00
_cell.angle_gamma   90.00
#
_symmetry.space_group_name_H-M   'P 1'
#
loop_
_entity.id
_entity.type
_entity.pdbx_description
1 polymer ?
#
loop_
_entity_poly.entity_id
_entity_poly.type
_entity_poly.pdbx_seq_one_letter_code
_entity_poly.pdbx_strand_id
1 'polypeptide(L)'
;MRDLELDVATTEPKDALIEALARARSLSLRALLEHLTLAELKAVCAAHELPVSGTKAVLADRILTDGADGAEEVPQTPNPPPTPAPSMSPSTASILEVLGRERLFDLARVFGVGLRDARQPKAALAKSLAEALGEARLLEILPELGRDELRAVCRSHGLTIAPSEASQGALSRDALIDRLAQAAGIDERPEPPPLMTHDGVPRAGQVLATRGRQWLIEAVVEGEHHESPLLRLACLDDDDPGRKLDILWDLELGGRVIEPEAHGLGHPEHLDPPSHFGAYLHALRWSAASASDATRFQAPFRAGIKLMAHQLTP
;
A
#
# COMPACT_ATOMS: atom_id res chain seq x y z
N MET A 1 -22.44 -10.46 32.85
CA MET A 1 -22.49 -8.99 32.91
C MET A 1 -21.15 -8.32 33.27
N ARG A 2 -20.03 -9.04 33.49
CA ARG A 2 -18.72 -8.40 33.74
C ARG A 2 -17.84 -8.18 32.49
N ASP A 3 -18.24 -8.73 31.34
CA ASP A 3 -17.46 -8.63 30.09
C ASP A 3 -18.07 -7.68 29.04
N LEU A 4 -19.24 -7.11 29.35
CA LEU A 4 -19.83 -6.01 28.60
C LEU A 4 -19.41 -4.77 29.37
N GLU A 5 -18.56 -3.90 28.83
CA GLU A 5 -18.11 -2.64 29.46
C GLU A 5 -19.30 -1.69 29.67
N LEU A 6 -20.18 -2.03 30.58
CA LEU A 6 -21.36 -1.28 30.99
C LEU A 6 -21.05 -0.76 32.39
N ASP A 7 -20.77 0.54 32.47
CA ASP A 7 -20.53 1.23 33.74
C ASP A 7 -21.88 1.48 34.44
N VAL A 8 -22.48 0.40 34.95
CA VAL A 8 -23.75 0.45 35.68
C VAL A 8 -23.52 -0.06 37.10
N ALA A 9 -23.80 0.78 38.08
CA ALA A 9 -23.66 0.42 39.49
C ALA A 9 -24.60 -0.74 39.83
N THR A 10 -24.11 -1.75 40.55
CA THR A 10 -24.79 -3.04 40.83
C THR A 10 -26.06 -2.95 41.71
N THR A 11 -26.59 -1.74 41.95
CA THR A 11 -27.75 -1.48 42.81
C THR A 11 -28.89 -0.72 42.12
N GLU A 12 -28.77 -0.45 40.82
CA GLU A 12 -29.82 0.26 40.09
C GLU A 12 -31.07 -0.60 39.81
N PRO A 13 -32.27 0.01 39.78
CA PRO A 13 -33.52 -0.69 39.47
C PRO A 13 -33.49 -1.28 38.06
N LYS A 14 -34.21 -2.41 37.86
CA LYS A 14 -34.22 -3.20 36.62
C LYS A 14 -34.49 -2.35 35.37
N ASP A 15 -35.35 -1.35 35.47
CA ASP A 15 -35.73 -0.48 34.35
C ASP A 15 -34.60 0.46 33.92
N ALA A 16 -33.75 0.89 34.85
CA ALA A 16 -32.57 1.71 34.55
C ALA A 16 -31.49 0.90 33.80
N LEU A 17 -31.32 -0.38 34.16
CA LEU A 17 -30.45 -1.31 33.45
C LEU A 17 -30.91 -1.57 32.01
N ILE A 18 -32.23 -1.65 31.77
CA ILE A 18 -32.80 -1.83 30.43
C ILE A 18 -32.54 -0.60 29.56
N GLU A 19 -32.75 0.60 30.08
CA GLU A 19 -32.44 1.87 29.39
C GLU A 19 -30.95 2.03 29.10
N ALA A 20 -30.08 1.67 30.06
CA ALA A 20 -28.63 1.71 29.88
C ALA A 20 -28.16 0.75 28.76
N LEU A 21 -28.72 -0.46 28.71
CA LEU A 21 -28.48 -1.42 27.63
C LEU A 21 -28.99 -0.92 26.27
N ALA A 22 -30.16 -0.28 26.24
CA ALA A 22 -30.74 0.26 24.99
C ALA A 22 -29.93 1.45 24.41
N ARG A 23 -29.27 2.25 25.27
CA ARG A 23 -28.44 3.39 24.83
C ARG A 23 -27.00 2.99 24.48
N ALA A 24 -26.55 1.81 24.89
CA ALA A 24 -25.21 1.31 24.61
C ALA A 24 -25.05 0.99 23.11
N ARG A 25 -24.58 1.97 22.33
CA ARG A 25 -24.33 1.87 20.88
C ARG A 25 -23.37 0.76 20.45
N SER A 26 -22.63 0.14 21.37
CA SER A 26 -21.64 -0.90 21.10
C SER A 26 -22.19 -2.33 21.21
N LEU A 27 -23.42 -2.53 21.70
CA LEU A 27 -23.97 -3.87 21.97
C LEU A 27 -25.10 -4.20 21.00
N SER A 28 -24.84 -5.14 20.10
CA SER A 28 -25.91 -5.69 19.25
C SER A 28 -26.77 -6.66 20.06
N LEU A 29 -28.08 -6.70 19.78
CA LEU A 29 -29.01 -7.68 20.34
C LEU A 29 -28.47 -9.11 20.18
N ARG A 30 -27.82 -9.39 19.05
CA ARG A 30 -27.14 -10.66 18.77
C ARG A 30 -26.05 -10.98 19.80
N ALA A 31 -25.17 -10.03 20.11
CA ALA A 31 -24.11 -10.22 21.11
C ALA A 31 -24.70 -10.47 22.52
N LEU A 32 -25.80 -9.81 22.88
CA LEU A 32 -26.48 -10.06 24.16
C LEU A 32 -27.06 -11.48 24.24
N LEU A 33 -27.65 -11.98 23.16
CA LEU A 33 -28.20 -13.34 23.10
C LEU A 33 -27.11 -14.43 23.20
N GLU A 34 -25.92 -14.16 22.67
CA GLU A 34 -24.77 -15.09 22.76
C GLU A 34 -24.26 -15.26 24.20
N HIS A 35 -24.42 -14.25 25.06
CA HIS A 35 -24.01 -14.31 26.46
C HIS A 35 -25.05 -14.95 27.40
N LEU A 36 -26.29 -15.16 26.94
CA LEU A 36 -27.33 -15.82 27.73
C LEU A 36 -27.13 -17.33 27.79
N THR A 37 -27.51 -17.95 28.90
CA THR A 37 -27.53 -19.40 29.05
C THR A 37 -28.71 -20.01 28.28
N LEU A 38 -28.64 -21.32 28.01
CA LEU A 38 -29.70 -22.02 27.29
C LEU A 38 -31.05 -22.02 28.05
N ALA A 39 -31.02 -21.97 29.39
CA ALA A 39 -32.23 -21.84 30.20
C ALA A 39 -32.87 -20.46 30.05
N GLU A 40 -32.06 -19.39 30.03
CA GLU A 40 -32.53 -18.01 29.85
C GLU A 40 -33.07 -17.79 28.44
N LEU A 41 -32.41 -18.30 27.40
CA LEU A 41 -32.92 -18.22 26.02
C LEU A 41 -34.25 -18.95 25.85
N LYS A 42 -34.43 -20.10 26.52
CA LYS A 42 -35.74 -20.79 26.54
C LYS A 42 -36.80 -19.98 27.27
N ALA A 43 -36.44 -19.28 28.35
CA ALA A 43 -37.36 -18.40 29.06
C ALA A 43 -37.78 -17.21 28.21
N VAL A 44 -36.85 -16.62 27.43
CA VAL A 44 -37.15 -15.57 26.46
C VAL A 44 -38.06 -16.10 25.36
N CYS A 45 -37.75 -17.24 24.73
CA CYS A 45 -38.64 -17.85 23.73
C CYS A 45 -40.04 -18.12 24.31
N ALA A 46 -40.15 -18.66 25.53
CA ALA A 46 -41.44 -18.93 26.17
C ALA A 46 -42.24 -17.65 26.46
N ALA A 47 -41.58 -16.55 26.83
CA ALA A 47 -42.22 -15.26 27.06
C ALA A 47 -42.75 -14.62 25.77
N HIS A 48 -42.13 -14.93 24.63
CA HIS A 48 -42.54 -14.48 23.29
C HIS A 48 -43.39 -15.54 22.54
N GLU A 49 -43.90 -16.57 23.23
CA GLU A 49 -44.69 -17.66 22.63
C GLU A 49 -44.00 -18.43 21.49
N LEU A 50 -42.67 -18.38 21.44
CA LEU A 50 -41.84 -19.07 20.46
C LEU A 50 -41.53 -20.52 20.88
N PRO A 51 -41.39 -21.45 19.90
CA PRO A 51 -40.96 -22.82 20.19
C PRO A 51 -39.66 -22.89 21.01
N VAL A 52 -39.66 -23.66 22.10
CA VAL A 52 -38.52 -23.78 23.04
C VAL A 52 -37.57 -24.95 22.72
N SER A 53 -37.79 -25.66 21.62
CA SER A 53 -36.94 -26.77 21.17
C SER A 53 -35.80 -26.28 20.26
N GLY A 54 -34.60 -26.84 20.47
CA GLY A 54 -33.43 -26.54 19.66
C GLY A 54 -32.14 -26.34 20.46
N THR A 55 -31.04 -26.14 19.73
CA THR A 55 -29.74 -25.74 20.28
C THR A 55 -29.71 -24.24 20.56
N LYS A 56 -28.70 -23.78 21.32
CA LYS A 56 -28.55 -22.37 21.73
C LYS A 56 -28.62 -21.38 20.54
N ALA A 57 -27.96 -21.71 19.43
CA ALA A 57 -27.94 -20.87 18.23
C ALA A 57 -29.32 -20.76 17.56
N VAL A 58 -30.08 -21.86 17.49
CA VAL A 58 -31.42 -21.89 16.89
C VAL A 58 -32.42 -21.05 17.68
N LEU A 59 -32.32 -21.06 19.01
CA LEU A 59 -33.17 -20.23 19.87
C LEU A 59 -32.82 -18.73 19.72
N ALA A 60 -31.53 -18.40 19.61
CA ALA A 60 -31.08 -17.01 19.41
C ALA A 60 -31.54 -16.45 18.05
N ASP A 61 -31.38 -17.19 16.96
CA ASP A 61 -31.85 -16.76 15.64
C ASP A 61 -33.38 -16.60 15.59
N ARG A 62 -34.12 -17.48 16.28
CA ARG A 62 -35.60 -17.41 16.36
C ARG A 62 -36.09 -16.14 17.06
N ILE A 63 -35.41 -15.72 18.13
CA ILE A 63 -35.72 -14.47 18.85
C ILE A 63 -35.41 -13.25 17.97
N LEU A 64 -34.35 -13.32 17.16
CA LEU A 64 -33.98 -12.23 16.24
C LEU A 64 -34.96 -12.07 15.07
N THR A 65 -35.57 -13.17 14.59
CA THR A 65 -36.56 -13.13 13.51
C THR A 65 -37.92 -12.62 13.97
N ASP A 66 -38.36 -12.96 15.18
CA ASP A 66 -39.66 -12.53 15.72
C ASP A 66 -39.71 -11.03 16.03
N GLY A 67 -38.57 -10.44 16.42
CA GLY A 67 -38.43 -9.00 16.64
C GLY A 67 -38.54 -8.13 15.38
N ALA A 68 -38.62 -8.74 14.19
CA ALA A 68 -38.75 -8.03 12.91
C ALA A 68 -40.22 -7.83 12.46
N ASP A 69 -41.18 -8.52 13.09
CA ASP A 69 -42.59 -8.56 12.62
C ASP A 69 -43.53 -7.51 13.27
N GLY A 70 -42.96 -6.52 13.97
CA GLY A 70 -43.70 -5.50 14.72
C GLY A 70 -43.78 -4.09 14.09
N ALA A 71 -43.69 -3.94 12.77
CA ALA A 71 -43.90 -2.65 12.10
C ALA A 71 -45.05 -2.74 11.09
N GLU A 72 -46.16 -2.06 11.41
CA GLU A 72 -47.35 -1.92 10.58
C GLU A 72 -47.03 -1.48 9.14
N GLU A 73 -47.56 -2.25 8.19
CA GLU A 73 -47.63 -1.95 6.76
C GLU A 73 -48.46 -0.68 6.49
N VAL A 74 -47.79 0.43 6.21
CA VAL A 74 -48.35 1.54 5.44
C VAL A 74 -48.28 1.15 3.95
N PRO A 75 -49.34 1.31 3.14
CA PRO A 75 -49.35 0.88 1.75
C PRO A 75 -48.27 1.63 0.93
N GLN A 76 -47.13 0.96 0.70
CA GLN A 76 -46.08 1.46 -0.16
C GLN A 76 -46.49 1.24 -1.62
N THR A 77 -46.60 2.35 -2.35
CA THR A 77 -46.49 2.41 -3.81
C THR A 77 -45.29 1.56 -4.25
N PRO A 78 -45.32 0.91 -5.43
CA PRO A 78 -44.30 -0.06 -5.81
C PRO A 78 -42.92 0.58 -5.71
N ASN A 79 -42.14 0.13 -4.72
CA ASN A 79 -40.78 0.60 -4.55
C ASN A 79 -40.02 0.32 -5.86
N PRO A 80 -39.27 1.30 -6.38
CA PRO A 80 -38.38 1.03 -7.50
C PRO A 80 -37.41 -0.10 -7.07
N PRO A 81 -36.88 -0.88 -8.02
CA PRO A 81 -35.95 -1.97 -7.71
C PRO A 81 -34.85 -1.47 -6.76
N PRO A 82 -34.31 -2.34 -5.86
CA PRO A 82 -33.27 -1.94 -4.93
C PRO A 82 -32.21 -1.21 -5.74
N THR A 83 -32.00 0.07 -5.42
CA THR A 83 -30.94 0.84 -6.06
C THR A 83 -29.68 0.02 -5.84
N PRO A 84 -29.00 -0.48 -6.89
CA PRO A 84 -27.71 -1.09 -6.70
C PRO A 84 -26.88 -0.05 -5.95
N ALA A 85 -26.35 -0.41 -4.78
CA ALA A 85 -25.30 0.38 -4.13
C ALA A 85 -24.34 0.77 -5.25
N PRO A 86 -23.98 2.06 -5.39
CA PRO A 86 -23.31 2.53 -6.58
C PRO A 86 -22.14 1.60 -6.81
N SER A 87 -22.13 0.93 -7.95
CA SER A 87 -20.98 0.21 -8.47
C SER A 87 -19.94 1.29 -8.76
N MET A 88 -19.36 1.83 -7.69
CA MET A 88 -18.31 2.82 -7.76
C MET A 88 -17.09 2.05 -8.24
N SER A 89 -16.66 2.37 -9.46
CA SER A 89 -15.35 1.98 -9.93
C SER A 89 -14.33 2.27 -8.82
N PRO A 90 -13.47 1.31 -8.44
CA PRO A 90 -12.50 1.49 -7.39
C PRO A 90 -11.61 2.69 -7.71
N SER A 91 -11.77 3.74 -6.91
CA SER A 91 -10.93 4.93 -6.92
C SER A 91 -9.87 4.83 -5.84
N THR A 92 -8.81 5.63 -5.96
CA THR A 92 -7.73 5.71 -4.98
C THR A 92 -8.28 6.02 -3.58
N ALA A 93 -9.23 6.94 -3.47
CA ALA A 93 -9.88 7.27 -2.20
C ALA A 93 -10.64 6.08 -1.61
N SER A 94 -11.41 5.36 -2.43
CA SER A 94 -12.20 4.22 -1.98
C SER A 94 -11.32 3.05 -1.53
N ILE A 95 -10.23 2.79 -2.25
CA ILE A 95 -9.26 1.74 -1.89
C ILE A 95 -8.58 2.06 -0.56
N LEU A 96 -8.12 3.29 -0.38
CA LEU A 96 -7.47 3.72 0.86
C LEU A 96 -8.43 3.68 2.06
N GLU A 97 -9.72 3.94 1.86
CA GLU A 97 -10.71 3.91 2.94
C GLU A 97 -10.88 2.51 3.56
N VAL A 98 -10.64 1.45 2.79
CA VAL A 98 -10.71 0.06 3.28
C VAL A 98 -9.55 -0.27 4.22
N LEU A 99 -8.41 0.40 4.07
CA LEU A 99 -7.20 0.12 4.83
C LEU A 99 -7.29 0.57 6.29
N GLY A 100 -6.44 -0.03 7.12
CA GLY A 100 -6.26 0.37 8.52
C GLY A 100 -5.55 1.73 8.63
N ARG A 101 -5.76 2.42 9.75
CA ARG A 101 -5.15 3.73 10.02
C ARG A 101 -3.62 3.70 9.92
N GLU A 102 -2.97 2.73 10.56
CA GLU A 102 -1.50 2.61 10.53
C GLU A 102 -0.99 2.42 9.11
N ARG A 103 -1.71 1.63 8.31
CA ARG A 103 -1.35 1.38 6.92
C ARG A 103 -1.39 2.66 6.06
N LEU A 104 -2.33 3.57 6.32
CA LEU A 104 -2.37 4.87 5.64
C LEU A 104 -1.12 5.71 5.93
N PHE A 105 -0.59 5.67 7.16
CA PHE A 105 0.66 6.36 7.48
C PHE A 105 1.88 5.70 6.84
N ASP A 106 1.91 4.37 6.75
CA ASP A 106 2.98 3.66 6.07
C ASP A 106 3.00 3.95 4.57
N LEU A 107 1.85 3.93 3.89
CA LEU A 107 1.75 4.32 2.48
C LEU A 107 2.14 5.79 2.28
N ALA A 108 1.73 6.69 3.18
CA ALA A 108 2.14 8.08 3.13
C ALA A 108 3.68 8.22 3.21
N ARG A 109 4.36 7.41 4.03
CA ARG A 109 5.83 7.37 4.08
C ARG A 109 6.46 6.83 2.80
N VAL A 110 5.93 5.72 2.27
CA VAL A 110 6.43 5.10 1.03
C VAL A 110 6.36 6.07 -0.14
N PHE A 111 5.28 6.86 -0.22
CA PHE A 111 5.07 7.80 -1.31
C PHE A 111 5.50 9.25 -1.02
N GLY A 112 6.14 9.51 0.13
CA GLY A 112 6.65 10.83 0.49
C GLY A 112 5.57 11.89 0.78
N VAL A 113 4.34 11.47 1.13
CA VAL A 113 3.21 12.36 1.43
C VAL A 113 3.19 12.71 2.91
N GLY A 114 3.21 14.00 3.24
CA GLY A 114 3.09 14.49 4.61
C GLY A 114 1.63 14.60 5.07
N LEU A 115 1.14 13.66 5.89
CA LEU A 115 -0.16 13.77 6.55
C LEU A 115 -0.06 14.72 7.76
N ARG A 116 -0.80 15.83 7.71
CA ARG A 116 -0.59 16.99 8.60
C ARG A 116 -1.16 16.85 10.01
N ASP A 117 -1.96 15.82 10.33
CA ASP A 117 -2.55 15.67 11.67
C ASP A 117 -2.91 14.21 12.03
N ALA A 118 -2.21 13.68 13.03
CA ALA A 118 -2.42 12.33 13.56
C ALA A 118 -3.69 12.18 14.42
N ARG A 119 -4.53 13.22 14.59
CA ARG A 119 -5.83 13.13 15.27
C ARG A 119 -7.03 13.10 14.32
N GLN A 120 -6.80 13.25 13.02
CA GLN A 120 -7.89 13.20 12.04
C GLN A 120 -8.56 11.83 12.02
N PRO A 121 -9.89 11.76 11.74
CA PRO A 121 -10.58 10.50 11.55
C PRO A 121 -10.01 9.75 10.33
N LYS A 122 -10.06 8.42 10.35
CA LYS A 122 -9.49 7.54 9.31
C LYS A 122 -9.93 7.94 7.89
N ALA A 123 -11.21 8.21 7.70
CA ALA A 123 -11.77 8.62 6.40
C ALA A 123 -11.15 9.94 5.89
N ALA A 124 -10.88 10.91 6.77
CA ALA A 124 -10.22 12.15 6.38
C ALA A 124 -8.74 11.94 6.00
N LEU A 125 -8.05 11.02 6.67
CA LEU A 125 -6.68 10.62 6.29
C LEU A 125 -6.66 9.93 4.92
N ALA A 126 -7.56 8.98 4.68
CA ALA A 126 -7.67 8.29 3.40
C ALA A 126 -7.95 9.27 2.26
N LYS A 127 -8.88 10.22 2.47
CA LYS A 127 -9.19 11.28 1.51
C LYS A 127 -8.00 12.19 1.25
N SER A 128 -7.32 12.66 2.30
CA SER A 128 -6.15 13.56 2.16
C SER A 128 -4.99 12.86 1.43
N LEU A 129 -4.78 11.58 1.70
CA LEU A 129 -3.78 10.77 1.01
C LEU A 129 -4.16 10.55 -0.45
N ALA A 130 -5.43 10.28 -0.74
CA ALA A 130 -5.93 10.13 -2.11
C ALA A 130 -5.78 11.43 -2.92
N GLU A 131 -6.09 12.59 -2.33
CA GLU A 131 -5.90 13.89 -2.97
C GLU A 131 -4.42 14.18 -3.26
N ALA A 132 -3.52 13.77 -2.37
CA ALA A 132 -2.08 13.96 -2.55
C ALA A 132 -1.46 13.00 -3.59
N LEU A 133 -1.96 11.76 -3.68
CA LEU A 133 -1.47 10.77 -4.64
C LEU A 133 -2.11 10.91 -6.02
N GLY A 134 -3.37 11.36 -6.09
CA GLY A 134 -4.16 11.42 -7.31
C GLY A 134 -4.51 10.03 -7.86
N GLU A 135 -5.44 9.99 -8.83
CA GLU A 135 -5.89 8.72 -9.43
C GLU A 135 -4.85 8.09 -10.36
N ALA A 136 -3.92 8.90 -10.92
CA ALA A 136 -2.89 8.42 -11.84
C ALA A 136 -1.89 7.44 -11.19
N ARG A 137 -1.73 7.52 -9.86
CA ARG A 137 -0.79 6.68 -9.11
C ARG A 137 -1.42 5.39 -8.57
N LEU A 138 -2.68 5.09 -8.93
CA LEU A 138 -3.36 3.90 -8.44
C LEU A 138 -2.56 2.61 -8.71
N LEU A 139 -1.94 2.50 -9.88
CA LEU A 139 -1.12 1.35 -10.25
C LEU A 139 0.22 1.26 -9.49
N GLU A 140 0.69 2.35 -8.89
CA GLU A 140 1.85 2.33 -7.98
C GLU A 140 1.43 1.88 -6.57
N ILE A 141 0.19 2.19 -6.17
CA ILE A 141 -0.33 1.88 -4.83
C ILE A 141 -0.71 0.40 -4.71
N LEU A 142 -1.34 -0.18 -5.74
CA LEU A 142 -1.84 -1.56 -5.69
C LEU A 142 -0.73 -2.61 -5.40
N PRO A 143 0.49 -2.52 -5.98
CA PRO A 143 1.60 -3.38 -5.61
C PRO A 143 2.03 -3.22 -4.14
N GLU A 144 1.93 -2.05 -3.54
CA GLU A 144 2.30 -1.88 -2.12
C GLU A 144 1.34 -2.61 -1.16
N LEU A 145 0.18 -3.05 -1.64
CA LEU A 145 -0.80 -3.77 -0.83
C LEU A 145 -0.46 -5.26 -0.68
N GLY A 146 -0.63 -5.75 0.54
CA GLY A 146 -0.55 -7.18 0.86
C GLY A 146 -1.73 -7.96 0.29
N ARG A 147 -1.58 -9.29 0.19
CA ARG A 147 -2.64 -10.17 -0.35
C ARG A 147 -3.96 -10.07 0.39
N ASP A 148 -3.94 -9.97 1.72
CA ASP A 148 -5.16 -9.91 2.51
C ASP A 148 -5.82 -8.52 2.47
N GLU A 149 -5.03 -7.47 2.30
CA GLU A 149 -5.53 -6.11 2.04
C GLU A 149 -6.22 -6.07 0.68
N LEU A 150 -5.57 -6.56 -0.38
CA LEU A 150 -6.15 -6.68 -1.73
C LEU A 150 -7.45 -7.47 -1.72
N ARG A 151 -7.52 -8.57 -0.97
CA ARG A 151 -8.77 -9.34 -0.79
C ARG A 151 -9.86 -8.51 -0.09
N ALA A 152 -9.51 -7.74 0.93
CA ALA A 152 -10.45 -6.86 1.62
C ALA A 152 -10.99 -5.77 0.69
N VAL A 153 -10.11 -5.16 -0.12
CA VAL A 153 -10.49 -4.17 -1.13
C VAL A 153 -11.41 -4.80 -2.17
N CYS A 154 -11.05 -5.95 -2.76
CA CYS A 154 -11.91 -6.66 -3.70
C CYS A 154 -13.29 -6.97 -3.12
N ARG A 155 -13.37 -7.43 -1.86
CA ARG A 155 -14.66 -7.67 -1.19
C ARG A 155 -15.49 -6.39 -1.03
N SER A 156 -14.86 -5.30 -0.62
CA SER A 156 -15.56 -4.01 -0.42
C SER A 156 -16.15 -3.45 -1.73
N HIS A 157 -15.51 -3.74 -2.87
CA HIS A 157 -15.93 -3.32 -4.20
C HIS A 157 -16.80 -4.37 -4.93
N GLY A 158 -17.24 -5.43 -4.26
CA GLY A 158 -18.08 -6.47 -4.87
C GLY A 158 -17.35 -7.40 -5.85
N LEU A 159 -16.01 -7.34 -5.93
CA LEU A 159 -15.16 -8.18 -6.78
C LEU A 159 -14.85 -9.54 -6.14
N THR A 160 -15.82 -10.13 -5.45
CA THR A 160 -15.62 -11.36 -4.66
C THR A 160 -15.47 -12.57 -5.58
N ILE A 161 -14.46 -13.39 -5.32
CA ILE A 161 -14.21 -14.64 -6.07
C ILE A 161 -15.17 -15.71 -5.56
N ALA A 162 -15.99 -16.28 -6.45
CA ALA A 162 -16.87 -17.38 -6.11
C ALA A 162 -16.05 -18.64 -5.76
N PRO A 163 -16.52 -19.51 -4.84
CA PRO A 163 -15.81 -20.74 -4.48
C PRO A 163 -15.53 -21.67 -5.68
N SER A 164 -16.37 -21.58 -6.72
CA SER A 164 -16.24 -22.33 -7.98
C SER A 164 -15.15 -21.81 -8.91
N GLU A 165 -14.71 -20.55 -8.75
CA GLU A 165 -13.66 -19.90 -9.56
C GLU A 165 -12.30 -19.87 -8.86
N ALA A 166 -12.23 -20.38 -7.62
CA ALA A 166 -11.03 -20.48 -6.80
C ALA A 166 -10.09 -21.59 -7.32
N SER A 167 -9.68 -21.50 -8.58
CA SER A 167 -8.46 -22.17 -9.05
C SER A 167 -7.26 -21.63 -8.27
N GLN A 168 -6.22 -22.44 -8.06
CA GLN A 168 -5.05 -22.09 -7.23
C GLN A 168 -4.34 -20.79 -7.66
N GLY A 169 -4.58 -20.28 -8.88
CA GLY A 169 -4.05 -19.01 -9.40
C GLY A 169 -4.96 -17.78 -9.25
N ALA A 170 -6.29 -17.94 -9.13
CA ALA A 170 -7.25 -16.82 -9.09
C ALA A 170 -7.16 -15.96 -7.81
N LEU A 171 -6.45 -16.45 -6.80
CA LEU A 171 -6.22 -15.80 -5.51
C LEU A 171 -4.78 -15.28 -5.35
N SER A 172 -4.00 -15.27 -6.44
CA SER A 172 -2.66 -14.68 -6.45
C SER A 172 -2.74 -13.17 -6.23
N ARG A 173 -1.65 -12.56 -5.73
CA ARG A 173 -1.59 -11.12 -5.53
C ARG A 173 -1.78 -10.37 -6.85
N ASP A 174 -1.12 -10.83 -7.90
CA ASP A 174 -1.18 -10.19 -9.21
C ASP A 174 -2.60 -10.28 -9.82
N ALA A 175 -3.27 -11.44 -9.71
CA ALA A 175 -4.64 -11.58 -10.19
C ALA A 175 -5.64 -10.66 -9.46
N LEU A 176 -5.41 -10.37 -8.17
CA LEU A 176 -6.24 -9.41 -7.42
C LEU A 176 -5.96 -7.96 -7.86
N ILE A 177 -4.70 -7.62 -8.12
CA ILE A 177 -4.28 -6.31 -8.63
C ILE A 177 -4.91 -6.07 -10.01
N ASP A 178 -4.77 -7.03 -10.92
CA ASP A 178 -5.29 -6.92 -12.29
C ASP A 178 -6.81 -6.77 -12.30
N ARG A 179 -7.52 -7.49 -11.42
CA ARG A 179 -8.98 -7.38 -11.28
C ARG A 179 -9.42 -6.02 -10.72
N LEU A 180 -8.67 -5.46 -9.78
CA LEU A 180 -8.93 -4.11 -9.25
C LEU A 180 -8.66 -3.04 -10.31
N ALA A 181 -7.57 -3.16 -11.05
CA ALA A 181 -7.23 -2.26 -12.16
C ALA A 181 -8.31 -2.29 -13.25
N GLN A 182 -8.75 -3.47 -13.67
CA GLN A 182 -9.83 -3.64 -14.64
C GLN A 182 -11.15 -3.04 -14.13
N ALA A 183 -11.50 -3.26 -12.87
CA ALA A 183 -12.69 -2.66 -12.27
C ALA A 183 -12.61 -1.12 -12.18
N ALA A 184 -11.41 -0.57 -11.99
CA ALA A 184 -11.15 0.87 -11.98
C ALA A 184 -11.25 1.50 -13.39
N GLY A 185 -11.46 0.70 -14.44
CA GLY A 185 -11.45 1.16 -15.83
C GLY A 185 -10.06 1.43 -16.39
N ILE A 186 -9.03 0.85 -15.74
CA ILE A 186 -7.64 0.90 -16.21
C ILE A 186 -7.42 -0.38 -17.03
N ASP A 187 -7.76 -0.32 -18.31
CA ASP A 187 -7.68 -1.47 -19.23
C ASP A 187 -6.23 -1.85 -19.56
N GLU A 188 -5.28 -0.93 -19.40
CA GLU A 188 -3.86 -1.16 -19.66
C GLU A 188 -3.04 -0.79 -18.42
N ARG A 189 -2.64 -1.81 -17.66
CA ARG A 189 -1.40 -1.70 -16.88
C ARG A 189 -0.33 -1.30 -17.90
N PRO A 190 0.48 -0.24 -17.70
CA PRO A 190 1.63 -0.04 -18.56
C PRO A 190 2.36 -1.37 -18.52
N GLU A 191 2.51 -2.01 -19.68
CA GLU A 191 3.26 -3.26 -19.75
C GLU A 191 4.53 -3.00 -18.96
N PRO A 192 4.85 -3.81 -17.93
CA PRO A 192 6.14 -3.68 -17.28
C PRO A 192 7.14 -3.60 -18.44
N PRO A 193 8.00 -2.56 -18.47
CA PRO A 193 8.89 -2.36 -19.61
C PRO A 193 9.47 -3.73 -19.90
N PRO A 194 9.32 -4.22 -21.15
CA PRO A 194 9.55 -5.61 -21.47
C PRO A 194 10.81 -6.05 -20.75
N LEU A 195 10.72 -7.15 -19.99
CA LEU A 195 11.92 -7.76 -19.43
C LEU A 195 12.78 -8.09 -20.64
N MET A 196 13.72 -7.19 -20.96
CA MET A 196 14.54 -7.17 -22.16
C MET A 196 13.79 -6.71 -23.44
N THR A 197 13.81 -5.41 -23.74
CA THR A 197 14.01 -5.00 -25.13
C THR A 197 15.52 -4.97 -25.36
N HIS A 198 16.07 -6.04 -25.93
CA HIS A 198 17.25 -5.84 -26.74
C HIS A 198 16.75 -5.06 -27.96
N ASP A 199 16.84 -3.72 -27.95
CA ASP A 199 16.51 -2.85 -29.09
C ASP A 199 17.51 -3.03 -30.26
N GLY A 200 17.95 -4.27 -30.48
CA GLY A 200 19.10 -4.64 -31.28
C GLY A 200 20.36 -4.91 -30.46
N VAL A 201 21.44 -5.21 -31.17
CA VAL A 201 22.78 -5.36 -30.60
C VAL A 201 23.32 -3.95 -30.31
N PRO A 202 23.80 -3.67 -29.08
CA PRO A 202 24.42 -2.40 -28.73
C PRO A 202 25.61 -2.06 -29.62
N ARG A 203 25.95 -0.77 -29.74
CA ARG A 203 27.06 -0.27 -30.57
C ARG A 203 28.23 0.20 -29.71
N ALA A 204 29.43 0.09 -30.27
CA ALA A 204 30.62 0.69 -29.66
C ALA A 204 30.42 2.21 -29.47
N GLY A 205 30.88 2.72 -28.32
CA GLY A 205 30.71 4.12 -27.88
C GLY A 205 29.48 4.37 -27.00
N GLN A 206 28.53 3.44 -26.91
CA GLN A 206 27.39 3.55 -26.01
C GLN A 206 27.77 3.20 -24.57
N VAL A 207 26.93 3.62 -23.61
CA VAL A 207 27.05 3.25 -22.20
C VAL A 207 26.06 2.14 -21.88
N LEU A 208 26.52 1.08 -21.23
CA LEU A 208 25.72 -0.05 -20.78
C LEU A 208 25.68 -0.08 -19.24
N ALA A 209 24.48 -0.22 -18.67
CA ALA A 209 24.32 -0.59 -17.27
C ALA A 209 24.18 -2.11 -17.18
N THR A 210 25.09 -2.77 -16.47
CA THR A 210 24.96 -4.20 -16.14
C THR A 210 25.66 -4.51 -14.82
N ARG A 211 25.18 -5.56 -14.12
CA ARG A 211 25.71 -6.02 -12.82
C ARG A 211 25.84 -4.91 -11.77
N GLY A 212 24.92 -3.94 -11.82
CA GLY A 212 24.89 -2.80 -10.89
C GLY A 212 25.94 -1.71 -11.15
N ARG A 213 26.58 -1.69 -12.32
CA ARG A 213 27.65 -0.75 -12.69
C ARG A 213 27.44 -0.13 -14.06
N GLN A 214 28.12 0.99 -14.33
CA GLN A 214 28.14 1.62 -15.66
C GLN A 214 29.41 1.26 -16.44
N TRP A 215 29.23 0.96 -17.72
CA TRP A 215 30.29 0.49 -18.60
C TRP A 215 30.24 1.19 -19.96
N LEU A 216 31.38 1.58 -20.50
CA LEU A 216 31.52 2.00 -21.89
C LEU A 216 31.70 0.77 -22.78
N ILE A 217 30.93 0.68 -23.86
CA ILE A 217 31.12 -0.37 -24.88
C ILE A 217 32.29 0.03 -25.78
N GLU A 218 33.42 -0.66 -25.66
CA GLU A 218 34.61 -0.37 -26.47
C GLU A 218 34.54 -1.06 -27.83
N ALA A 219 34.02 -2.29 -27.87
CA ALA A 219 33.90 -3.07 -29.08
C ALA A 219 32.74 -4.04 -29.00
N VAL A 220 32.21 -4.37 -30.17
CA VAL A 220 31.14 -5.35 -30.38
C VAL A 220 31.68 -6.35 -31.38
N VAL A 221 31.77 -7.61 -31.00
CA VAL A 221 32.08 -8.71 -31.90
C VAL A 221 30.77 -9.42 -32.18
N GLU A 222 30.29 -9.30 -33.41
CA GLU A 222 29.09 -9.99 -33.85
C GLU A 222 29.30 -11.51 -33.79
N GLY A 223 28.31 -12.24 -33.30
CA GLY A 223 28.31 -13.70 -33.34
C GLY A 223 27.93 -14.22 -34.72
N GLU A 224 28.42 -15.41 -35.08
CA GLU A 224 27.91 -16.11 -36.27
C GLU A 224 26.52 -16.72 -35.97
N HIS A 225 25.90 -17.39 -36.95
CA HIS A 225 24.52 -17.88 -36.84
C HIS A 225 24.26 -18.62 -35.51
N HIS A 226 23.31 -18.12 -34.71
CA HIS A 226 22.94 -18.64 -33.38
C HIS A 226 23.97 -18.41 -32.25
N GLU A 227 25.03 -17.65 -32.49
CA GLU A 227 25.94 -17.19 -31.44
C GLU A 227 25.54 -15.81 -30.92
N SER A 228 25.75 -15.60 -29.62
CA SER A 228 25.47 -14.32 -28.99
C SER A 228 26.61 -13.33 -29.25
N PRO A 229 26.33 -12.06 -29.57
CA PRO A 229 27.39 -11.08 -29.80
C PRO A 229 28.14 -10.81 -28.49
N LEU A 230 29.46 -10.70 -28.61
CA LEU A 230 30.36 -10.42 -27.51
C LEU A 230 30.60 -8.92 -27.40
N LEU A 231 30.25 -8.34 -26.26
CA LEU A 231 30.51 -6.94 -25.94
C LEU A 231 31.76 -6.86 -25.06
N ARG A 232 32.71 -6.02 -25.47
CA ARG A 232 33.88 -5.65 -24.66
C ARG A 232 33.63 -4.31 -24.00
N LEU A 233 33.71 -4.31 -22.67
CA LEU A 233 33.29 -3.21 -21.82
C LEU A 233 34.45 -2.66 -21.00
N ALA A 234 34.44 -1.36 -20.74
CA ALA A 234 35.32 -0.69 -19.80
C ALA A 234 34.51 0.03 -18.71
N CYS A 235 34.84 -0.20 -17.45
CA CYS A 235 34.11 0.38 -16.32
C CYS A 235 34.27 1.90 -16.28
N LEU A 236 33.15 2.61 -16.06
CA LEU A 236 33.08 4.06 -15.91
C LEU A 236 32.92 4.51 -14.45
N ASP A 237 32.72 3.58 -13.52
CA ASP A 237 32.55 3.91 -12.10
C ASP A 237 33.86 4.37 -11.46
N ASP A 238 33.76 5.30 -10.51
CA ASP A 238 34.91 5.92 -9.81
C ASP A 238 35.72 4.92 -8.96
N ASP A 239 35.09 3.83 -8.51
CA ASP A 239 35.71 2.82 -7.65
C ASP A 239 36.75 1.95 -8.39
N ASP A 240 36.62 1.79 -9.72
CA ASP A 240 37.47 0.87 -10.51
C ASP A 240 37.52 1.26 -12.01
N PRO A 241 37.96 2.49 -12.33
CA PRO A 241 37.89 3.02 -13.69
C PRO A 241 38.78 2.22 -14.65
N GLY A 242 38.23 1.89 -15.81
CA GLY A 242 38.97 1.21 -16.89
C GLY A 242 39.06 -0.33 -16.76
N ARG A 243 38.49 -0.92 -15.70
CA ARG A 243 38.35 -2.38 -15.61
C ARG A 243 37.63 -2.94 -16.82
N LYS A 244 38.17 -4.01 -17.40
CA LYS A 244 37.59 -4.69 -18.56
C LYS A 244 36.58 -5.76 -18.15
N LEU A 245 35.51 -5.88 -18.92
CA LEU A 245 34.51 -6.94 -18.79
C LEU A 245 34.04 -7.36 -20.18
N ASP A 246 34.03 -8.66 -20.44
CA ASP A 246 33.49 -9.22 -21.67
C ASP A 246 32.18 -9.94 -21.33
N ILE A 247 31.10 -9.65 -22.07
CA ILE A 247 29.78 -10.27 -21.88
C ILE A 247 29.20 -10.77 -23.20
N LEU A 248 28.41 -11.84 -23.12
CA LEU A 248 27.57 -12.31 -24.22
C LEU A 248 26.19 -11.64 -24.07
N TRP A 249 25.82 -10.82 -25.05
CA TRP A 249 24.71 -9.88 -24.92
C TRP A 249 23.37 -10.56 -24.59
N ASP A 250 23.03 -11.62 -25.31
CA ASP A 250 21.74 -12.31 -25.18
C ASP A 250 21.66 -13.16 -23.89
N LEU A 251 22.81 -13.37 -23.23
CA LEU A 251 22.90 -14.12 -21.98
C LEU A 251 23.06 -13.22 -20.76
N GLU A 252 23.32 -11.92 -20.97
CA GLU A 252 23.55 -10.99 -19.88
C GLU A 252 22.22 -10.52 -19.28
N LEU A 253 22.01 -10.83 -18.00
CA LEU A 253 20.79 -10.48 -17.29
C LEU A 253 20.79 -9.01 -16.86
N GLY A 254 19.71 -8.29 -17.18
CA GLY A 254 19.52 -6.91 -16.73
C GLY A 254 20.45 -5.90 -17.40
N GLY A 255 21.08 -6.27 -18.52
CA GLY A 255 21.81 -5.34 -19.37
C GLY A 255 20.85 -4.33 -20.01
N ARG A 256 21.12 -3.03 -19.83
CA ARG A 256 20.39 -1.95 -20.49
C ARG A 256 21.34 -0.93 -21.09
N VAL A 257 21.11 -0.52 -22.33
CA VAL A 257 21.84 0.60 -22.93
C VAL A 257 21.30 1.89 -22.30
N ILE A 258 22.18 2.71 -21.76
CA ILE A 258 21.86 4.06 -21.31
C ILE A 258 22.05 4.96 -22.52
N GLU A 259 20.96 5.61 -22.93
CA GLU A 259 20.99 6.67 -23.94
C GLU A 259 20.82 8.02 -23.23
N PRO A 260 21.92 8.76 -22.96
CA PRO A 260 21.85 10.05 -22.27
C PRO A 260 21.05 11.09 -23.06
N GLU A 261 21.03 10.96 -24.39
CA GLU A 261 20.36 11.89 -25.31
C GLU A 261 18.83 11.72 -25.29
N ALA A 262 18.34 10.48 -25.12
CA ALA A 262 16.91 10.19 -25.04
C ALA A 262 16.28 10.72 -23.74
N HIS A 263 17.08 10.84 -22.69
CA HIS A 263 16.68 11.33 -21.37
C HIS A 263 17.58 12.50 -20.95
N GLY A 264 17.70 13.52 -21.81
CA GLY A 264 18.38 14.75 -21.43
C GLY A 264 17.86 15.30 -20.09
N LEU A 265 18.51 16.34 -19.54
CA LEU A 265 18.12 16.98 -18.26
C LEU A 265 16.69 17.61 -18.27
N GLY A 266 15.87 17.30 -19.25
CA GLY A 266 14.64 17.99 -19.59
C GLY A 266 14.92 19.37 -20.16
N HIS A 267 13.84 20.08 -20.50
CA HIS A 267 13.91 21.51 -20.64
C HIS A 267 13.59 22.11 -19.26
N PRO A 268 14.51 22.85 -18.61
CA PRO A 268 14.21 23.46 -17.33
C PRO A 268 13.11 24.50 -17.52
N GLU A 269 11.91 24.25 -16.99
CA GLU A 269 10.79 25.19 -17.08
C GLU A 269 11.08 26.48 -16.30
N HIS A 270 11.90 26.39 -15.26
CA HIS A 270 12.35 27.51 -14.44
C HIS A 270 13.70 27.17 -13.78
N LEU A 271 14.45 28.21 -13.44
CA LEU A 271 15.64 28.07 -12.60
C LEU A 271 15.26 28.19 -11.14
N ASP A 272 16.00 27.48 -10.28
CA ASP A 272 15.84 27.62 -8.83
C ASP A 272 16.02 29.09 -8.38
N PRO A 273 15.22 29.57 -7.42
CA PRO A 273 15.41 30.87 -6.82
C PRO A 273 16.85 31.01 -6.27
N PRO A 274 17.49 32.20 -6.37
CA PRO A 274 18.87 32.39 -5.93
C PRO A 274 19.17 31.98 -4.48
N SER A 275 18.15 32.00 -3.61
CA SER A 275 18.24 31.54 -2.22
C SER A 275 18.51 30.03 -2.10
N HIS A 276 17.98 29.20 -3.00
CA HIS A 276 18.25 27.75 -3.03
C HIS A 276 19.69 27.48 -3.49
N PHE A 277 20.19 28.22 -4.48
CA PHE A 277 21.61 28.17 -4.86
C PHE A 277 22.52 28.65 -3.72
N GLY A 278 22.05 29.58 -2.88
CA GLY A 278 22.71 29.98 -1.64
C GLY A 278 22.98 28.79 -0.70
N ALA A 279 22.03 27.86 -0.56
CA ALA A 279 22.23 26.65 0.25
C ALA A 279 23.35 25.75 -0.31
N TYR A 280 23.43 25.60 -1.63
CA TYR A 280 24.53 24.89 -2.30
C TYR A 280 25.89 25.56 -2.05
N LEU A 281 25.97 26.89 -2.17
CA LEU A 281 27.16 27.66 -1.82
C LEU A 281 27.56 27.50 -0.35
N HIS A 282 26.59 27.44 0.57
CA HIS A 282 26.86 27.15 1.98
C HIS A 282 27.43 25.74 2.19
N ALA A 283 26.88 24.73 1.50
CA ALA A 283 27.40 23.37 1.54
C ALA A 283 28.84 23.26 1.00
N LEU A 284 29.13 23.91 -0.15
CA LEU A 284 30.49 24.00 -0.69
C LEU A 284 31.45 24.73 0.26
N ARG A 285 31.00 25.80 0.93
CA ARG A 285 31.82 26.51 1.92
C ARG A 285 32.13 25.64 3.14
N TRP A 286 31.21 24.76 3.53
CA TRP A 286 31.44 23.77 4.59
C TRP A 286 32.40 22.67 4.15
N SER A 287 32.31 22.17 2.90
CA SER A 287 33.27 21.18 2.38
C SER A 287 34.65 21.78 2.07
N ALA A 288 34.74 23.10 1.82
CA ALA A 288 35.98 23.84 1.65
C ALA A 288 36.70 24.19 2.98
N ALA A 289 36.20 23.71 4.12
CA ALA A 289 36.95 23.74 5.37
C ALA A 289 38.03 22.64 5.34
N SER A 290 39.20 22.95 4.78
CA SER A 290 40.36 22.07 4.90
C SER A 290 40.93 22.15 6.33
N ALA A 291 41.60 21.08 6.78
CA ALA A 291 42.32 21.07 8.06
C ALA A 291 43.46 22.12 8.14
N SER A 292 43.76 22.80 7.03
CA SER A 292 44.79 23.83 6.91
C SER A 292 44.40 25.17 7.56
N ASP A 293 43.11 25.45 7.73
CA ASP A 293 42.61 26.69 8.33
C ASP A 293 41.77 26.40 9.59
N ALA A 294 42.45 26.40 10.74
CA ALA A 294 41.87 26.05 12.04
C ALA A 294 40.72 26.97 12.49
N THR A 295 40.54 28.14 11.86
CA THR A 295 39.49 29.12 12.20
C THR A 295 38.15 28.84 11.52
N ARG A 296 38.14 28.00 10.46
CA ARG A 296 36.91 27.65 9.69
C ARG A 296 36.10 26.50 10.30
N PHE A 297 36.69 25.69 11.17
CA PHE A 297 35.97 24.64 11.89
C PHE A 297 35.25 25.22 13.12
N GLN A 298 34.00 25.64 12.93
CA GLN A 298 33.10 26.19 13.97
C GLN A 298 32.19 25.11 14.60
N ALA A 299 32.57 23.83 14.60
CA ALA A 299 31.86 22.83 15.40
C ALA A 299 32.28 22.99 16.88
N PRO A 300 31.35 23.27 17.82
CA PRO A 300 31.66 23.50 19.24
C PRO A 300 32.20 22.26 19.96
N PHE A 301 32.17 21.09 19.31
CA PHE A 301 32.79 19.86 19.77
C PHE A 301 34.00 19.53 18.90
N ARG A 302 35.19 19.96 19.34
CA ARG A 302 36.46 19.36 18.93
C ARG A 302 36.57 17.97 19.57
N ALA A 303 35.80 16.99 19.08
CA ALA A 303 36.11 15.60 19.39
C ALA A 303 37.32 15.21 18.51
N GLY A 304 38.52 15.52 18.97
CA GLY A 304 39.73 14.89 18.46
C GLY A 304 39.68 13.41 18.79
N ILE A 305 38.97 12.62 17.98
CA ILE A 305 38.94 11.18 18.13
C ILE A 305 40.29 10.68 17.68
N LYS A 306 41.11 10.24 18.63
CA LYS A 306 42.36 9.54 18.36
C LYS A 306 41.99 8.19 17.75
N LEU A 307 42.10 8.09 16.42
CA LEU A 307 41.99 6.83 15.70
C LEU A 307 43.01 5.85 16.27
N MET A 308 42.52 4.78 16.90
CA MET A 308 43.37 3.72 17.41
C MET A 308 43.43 2.59 16.40
N ALA A 309 44.58 1.94 16.26
CA ALA A 309 44.84 0.97 15.19
C ALA A 309 43.78 -0.16 15.10
N HIS A 310 43.17 -0.54 16.22
CA HIS A 310 42.10 -1.55 16.26
C HIS A 310 40.82 -1.13 15.53
N GLN A 311 40.61 0.16 15.30
CA GLN A 311 39.45 0.73 14.59
C GLN A 311 39.63 0.71 13.07
N LEU A 312 40.83 0.38 12.56
CA LEU A 312 41.18 0.38 11.14
C LEU A 312 41.39 -1.04 10.58
N THR A 313 41.26 -2.06 11.42
CA THR A 313 41.27 -3.45 10.99
C THR A 313 39.84 -3.89 10.65
N PRO A 314 39.56 -4.35 9.42
CA PRO A 314 38.24 -4.81 8.98
C PRO A 314 37.77 -6.08 9.70
#